data_AF-A0A1A8J4I6-F1
#
_entry.id   AF-A0A1A8J4I6-F1
#
_cell.length_a   1.000
_cell.length_b   1.000
_cell.length_c   1.000
_cell.angle_alpha   90.00
_cell.angle_beta   90.00
_cell.angle_gamma   90.00
#
_symmetry.space_group_name_H-M   'P 1'
#
loop_
_entity.id
_entity.type
_entity.pdbx_description
1 polymer ?
#
loop_
_entity_poly.entity_id
_entity_poly.type
_entity_poly.pdbx_seq_one_letter_code
_entity_poly.pdbx_strand_id
1 'polypeptide(L)'
;MDQAEVLDQISSWMSEEGLAPNSSKEDWLCFMWLTLQHTKKRLSNVTKDLETNRAKHLAEMAEVRKSLGQIRIFTEQKDALAQEIQDENDQLRKQLQHLISLQDAQISEVAKMLYQQGLTELIHSSPSEQVAYLLAERDSLLETNEDPSKLSGDGNLQSSSGTQAVNAAVCQSTHKRAPQHLQNAWKRLFGFHSRHAFMPPEATSLAGQACSLEKQCSRLERDVEEGSRRLAMSHKEIRRLTDELESAHLTQKAYEPELQTAQQEVDHLREEVEHLKKYEMAELRKTKELNDRLDHEIRALRNRVRFLDAEKNAVQQTVASLQEEVEKLKSEQQEGQTGETNVHPHKETDE
;
A
#
# COMPACT_ATOMS: atom_id res chain seq x y z
N MET A 1 62.19 -38.79 -11.86
CA MET A 1 61.62 -39.72 -12.84
C MET A 1 62.77 -40.35 -13.56
N ASP A 2 62.86 -41.67 -13.46
CA ASP A 2 63.90 -42.43 -14.13
C ASP A 2 63.61 -42.48 -15.64
N GLN A 3 64.63 -42.45 -16.48
CA GLN A 3 64.43 -42.28 -17.93
C GLN A 3 63.68 -43.48 -18.55
N ALA A 4 63.87 -44.66 -17.95
CA ALA A 4 63.13 -45.89 -18.30
C ALA A 4 61.64 -45.78 -17.94
N GLU A 5 61.32 -45.22 -16.78
CA GLU A 5 59.95 -45.06 -16.28
C GLU A 5 59.12 -44.11 -17.18
N VAL A 6 59.77 -43.06 -17.73
CA VAL A 6 59.13 -42.14 -18.69
C VAL A 6 58.82 -42.85 -20.02
N LEU A 7 59.73 -43.69 -20.49
CA LEU A 7 59.56 -44.43 -21.75
C LEU A 7 58.47 -45.50 -21.64
N ASP A 8 58.35 -46.16 -20.48
CA ASP A 8 57.27 -47.09 -20.20
C ASP A 8 55.91 -46.38 -20.15
N GLN A 9 55.83 -45.20 -19.52
CA GLN A 9 54.61 -44.38 -19.51
C GLN A 9 54.21 -43.91 -20.91
N ILE A 10 55.18 -43.47 -21.72
CA ILE A 10 54.92 -43.08 -23.11
C ILE A 10 54.44 -44.29 -23.91
N SER A 11 55.05 -45.46 -23.73
CA SER A 11 54.65 -46.69 -24.44
C SER A 11 53.25 -47.16 -24.06
N SER A 12 52.87 -47.04 -22.78
CA SER A 12 51.49 -47.31 -22.29
C SER A 12 50.49 -46.35 -22.94
N TRP A 13 50.77 -45.04 -22.90
CA TRP A 13 49.89 -44.02 -23.45
C TRP A 13 49.73 -44.14 -24.97
N MET A 14 50.79 -44.47 -25.70
CA MET A 14 50.75 -44.71 -27.15
C MET A 14 49.92 -45.96 -27.50
N SER A 15 49.97 -46.99 -26.66
CA SER A 15 49.16 -48.21 -26.83
C SER A 15 47.67 -47.94 -26.56
N GLU A 16 47.36 -47.09 -25.59
CA GLU A 16 46.00 -46.66 -25.25
C GLU A 16 45.35 -45.79 -26.34
N GLU A 17 46.14 -44.95 -27.02
CA GLU A 17 45.69 -44.13 -28.17
C GLU A 17 45.64 -44.92 -29.51
N GLY A 18 45.92 -46.23 -29.48
CA GLY A 18 45.68 -47.14 -30.61
C GLY A 18 46.80 -47.25 -31.65
N LEU A 19 48.03 -46.84 -31.32
CA LEU A 19 49.19 -47.03 -32.21
C LEU A 19 49.74 -48.47 -32.13
N ALA A 20 50.12 -49.03 -33.28
CA ALA A 20 50.64 -50.39 -33.33
C ALA A 20 52.00 -50.49 -32.60
N PRO A 21 52.24 -51.55 -31.79
CA PRO A 21 53.51 -51.75 -31.07
C PRO A 21 54.76 -51.81 -31.96
N ASN A 22 54.57 -52.02 -33.26
CA ASN A 22 55.63 -52.22 -34.25
C ASN A 22 55.84 -50.99 -35.17
N SER A 23 55.24 -49.85 -34.84
CA SER A 23 55.31 -48.62 -35.66
C SER A 23 56.73 -48.03 -35.66
N SER A 24 57.11 -47.30 -36.73
CA SER A 24 58.43 -46.67 -36.80
C SER A 24 58.59 -45.61 -35.72
N LYS A 25 59.83 -45.39 -35.26
CA LYS A 25 60.16 -44.27 -34.34
C LYS A 25 59.77 -42.91 -34.93
N GLU A 26 59.77 -42.78 -36.26
CA GLU A 26 59.33 -41.57 -36.96
C GLU A 26 57.80 -41.38 -36.87
N ASP A 27 57.02 -42.46 -36.95
CA ASP A 27 55.56 -42.41 -36.77
C ASP A 27 55.20 -42.03 -35.33
N TRP A 28 55.96 -42.55 -34.36
CA TRP A 28 55.82 -42.19 -32.94
C TRP A 28 56.10 -40.70 -32.71
N LEU A 29 57.20 -40.17 -33.25
CA LEU A 29 57.55 -38.76 -33.14
C LEU A 29 56.52 -37.85 -33.83
N CYS A 30 56.04 -38.23 -35.02
CA CYS A 30 54.98 -37.50 -35.72
C CYS A 30 53.69 -37.45 -34.92
N PHE A 31 53.26 -38.58 -34.35
CA PHE A 31 52.05 -38.63 -33.51
C PHE A 31 52.20 -37.79 -32.24
N MET A 32 53.30 -37.96 -31.50
CA MET A 32 53.56 -37.18 -30.29
C MET A 32 53.60 -35.67 -30.58
N TRP A 33 54.22 -35.27 -31.69
CA TRP A 33 54.25 -33.88 -32.12
C TRP A 33 52.86 -33.34 -32.46
N LEU A 34 52.06 -34.10 -33.22
CA LEU A 34 50.68 -33.72 -33.55
C LEU A 34 49.82 -33.58 -32.30
N THR A 35 49.92 -34.52 -31.36
CA THR A 35 49.18 -34.46 -30.11
C THR A 35 49.63 -33.30 -29.23
N LEU A 36 50.93 -33.00 -29.16
CA LEU A 36 51.44 -31.83 -28.46
C LEU A 36 50.95 -30.51 -29.09
N GLN A 37 50.90 -30.42 -30.42
CA GLN A 37 50.34 -29.25 -31.10
C GLN A 37 48.84 -29.10 -30.86
N HIS A 38 48.10 -30.21 -30.92
CA HIS A 38 46.66 -30.21 -30.66
C HIS A 38 46.34 -29.82 -29.22
N THR A 39 47.02 -30.40 -28.24
CA THR A 39 46.86 -30.07 -26.82
C THR A 39 47.26 -28.63 -26.52
N LYS A 40 48.36 -28.13 -27.10
CA LYS A 40 48.76 -26.72 -26.99
C LYS A 40 47.71 -25.77 -27.56
N LYS A 41 47.14 -26.09 -28.73
CA LYS A 41 46.07 -25.31 -29.35
C LYS A 41 44.79 -25.33 -28.49
N ARG A 42 44.40 -26.50 -27.99
CA ARG A 42 43.26 -26.65 -27.06
C ARG A 42 43.45 -25.85 -25.78
N LEU A 43 44.62 -25.95 -25.16
CA LEU A 43 44.97 -25.19 -23.96
C LEU A 43 44.90 -23.69 -24.25
N SER A 44 45.48 -23.23 -25.36
CA SER A 44 45.40 -21.81 -25.75
C SER A 44 43.95 -21.33 -25.93
N ASN A 45 43.09 -22.14 -26.56
CA ASN A 45 41.68 -21.81 -26.73
C ASN A 45 40.95 -21.75 -25.37
N VAL A 46 41.13 -22.76 -24.52
CA VAL A 46 40.51 -22.80 -23.17
C VAL A 46 40.97 -21.62 -22.32
N THR A 47 42.26 -21.26 -22.38
CA THR A 47 42.78 -20.09 -21.66
C THR A 47 42.12 -18.79 -22.14
N LYS A 48 41.97 -18.60 -23.46
CA LYS A 48 41.25 -17.45 -24.02
C LYS A 48 39.79 -17.42 -23.58
N ASP A 49 39.09 -18.55 -23.66
CA ASP A 49 37.69 -18.64 -23.23
C ASP A 49 37.56 -18.29 -21.74
N LEU A 50 38.46 -18.80 -20.90
CA LEU A 50 38.52 -18.49 -19.47
C LEU A 50 38.78 -17.00 -19.21
N GLU A 51 39.69 -16.37 -19.96
CA GLU A 51 39.93 -14.93 -19.88
C GLU A 51 38.69 -14.12 -20.29
N THR A 52 38.01 -14.50 -21.37
CA THR A 52 36.77 -13.82 -21.79
C THR A 52 35.65 -13.97 -20.75
N ASN A 53 35.50 -15.15 -20.15
CA ASN A 53 34.52 -15.38 -19.09
C ASN A 53 34.86 -14.58 -17.83
N ARG A 54 36.14 -14.48 -17.45
CA ARG A 54 36.58 -13.62 -16.35
C ARG A 54 36.28 -12.15 -16.62
N ALA A 55 36.51 -11.68 -17.84
CA ALA A 55 36.19 -10.30 -18.23
C ALA A 55 34.68 -10.03 -18.17
N LYS A 56 33.84 -10.94 -18.68
CA LYS A 56 32.37 -10.85 -18.59
C LYS A 56 31.89 -10.80 -17.14
N HIS A 57 32.37 -11.73 -16.31
CA HIS A 57 32.01 -11.75 -14.89
C HIS A 57 32.40 -10.44 -14.18
N LEU A 58 33.57 -9.87 -14.48
CA LEU A 58 33.97 -8.57 -13.90
C LEU A 58 33.05 -7.42 -14.33
N ALA A 59 32.60 -7.41 -15.59
CA ALA A 59 31.66 -6.42 -16.10
C ALA A 59 30.28 -6.56 -15.44
N GLU A 60 29.74 -7.78 -15.36
CA GLU A 60 28.48 -8.08 -14.67
C GLU A 60 28.55 -7.66 -13.19
N MET A 61 29.66 -7.95 -12.50
CA MET A 61 29.84 -7.52 -11.12
C MET A 61 29.91 -5.98 -10.98
N ALA A 62 30.40 -5.27 -11.99
CA ALA A 62 30.38 -3.80 -11.99
C ALA A 62 28.94 -3.26 -12.15
N GLU A 63 28.15 -3.87 -13.03
CA GLU A 63 26.74 -3.52 -13.22
C GLU A 63 25.90 -3.81 -11.98
N VAL A 64 26.10 -4.97 -11.34
CA VAL A 64 25.45 -5.31 -10.07
C VAL A 64 25.77 -4.27 -9.01
N ARG A 65 27.04 -3.88 -8.84
CA ARG A 65 27.42 -2.82 -7.89
C ARG A 65 26.74 -1.49 -8.19
N LYS A 66 26.62 -1.12 -9.47
CA LYS A 66 25.92 0.10 -9.89
C LYS A 66 24.44 0.04 -9.52
N SER A 67 23.76 -1.08 -9.81
CA SER A 67 22.35 -1.27 -9.47
C SER A 67 22.10 -1.23 -7.96
N LEU A 68 22.96 -1.87 -7.16
CA LEU A 68 22.92 -1.82 -5.70
C LEU A 68 23.09 -0.39 -5.17
N GLY A 69 23.97 0.40 -5.80
CA GLY A 69 24.13 1.82 -5.50
C GLY A 69 22.84 2.62 -5.75
N GLN A 70 22.15 2.37 -6.86
CA GLN A 70 20.87 3.01 -7.15
C GLN A 70 19.79 2.62 -6.15
N ILE A 71 19.66 1.33 -5.84
CA ILE A 71 18.71 0.82 -4.83
C ILE A 71 18.94 1.50 -3.48
N ARG A 72 20.21 1.65 -3.07
CA ARG A 72 20.57 2.33 -1.82
C ARG A 72 20.08 3.79 -1.82
N ILE A 73 20.33 4.54 -2.88
CA ILE A 73 19.89 5.94 -3.01
C ILE A 73 18.36 6.04 -2.93
N PHE A 74 17.63 5.21 -3.68
CA PHE A 74 16.17 5.21 -3.63
C PHE A 74 15.61 4.81 -2.26
N THR A 75 16.29 3.91 -1.56
CA THR A 75 15.93 3.52 -0.20
C THR A 75 16.10 4.69 0.77
N GLU A 76 17.23 5.39 0.70
CA GLU A 76 17.49 6.59 1.51
C GLU A 76 16.46 7.70 1.23
N GLN A 77 16.09 7.93 -0.03
CA GLN A 77 15.05 8.89 -0.41
C GLN A 77 13.66 8.51 0.12
N LYS A 78 13.29 7.23 0.01
CA LYS A 78 12.04 6.71 0.57
C LYS A 78 11.97 6.91 2.08
N ASP A 79 13.06 6.66 2.78
CA ASP A 79 13.12 6.81 4.24
C ASP A 79 13.06 8.29 4.66
N ALA A 80 13.71 9.18 3.91
CA ALA A 80 13.61 10.63 4.14
C ALA A 80 12.17 11.15 3.96
N LEU A 81 11.48 10.73 2.89
CA LEU A 81 10.09 11.10 2.65
C LEU A 81 9.15 10.55 3.73
N ALA A 82 9.37 9.30 4.17
CA ALA A 82 8.59 8.71 5.24
C ALA A 82 8.75 9.49 6.56
N GLN A 83 9.96 9.99 6.84
CA GLN A 83 10.21 10.83 8.01
C GLN A 83 9.50 12.19 7.90
N GLU A 84 9.53 12.84 6.74
CA GLU A 84 8.84 14.11 6.51
C GLU A 84 7.32 13.98 6.72
N ILE A 85 6.71 12.93 6.16
CA ILE A 85 5.28 12.64 6.36
C ILE A 85 4.97 12.42 7.85
N GLN A 86 5.85 11.73 8.58
CA GLN A 86 5.67 11.50 10.01
C GLN A 86 5.74 12.80 10.81
N ASP A 87 6.72 13.66 10.50
CA ASP A 87 6.92 14.95 11.16
C ASP A 87 5.71 15.89 10.92
N GLU A 88 5.20 15.94 9.69
CA GLU A 88 3.97 16.68 9.36
C GLU A 88 2.75 16.14 10.10
N ASN A 89 2.61 14.81 10.18
CA ASN A 89 1.49 14.18 10.92
C ASN A 89 1.54 14.57 12.40
N ASP A 90 2.72 14.53 13.00
CA ASP A 90 2.93 14.91 14.40
C ASP A 90 2.65 16.40 14.62
N GLN A 91 2.99 17.25 13.66
CA GLN A 91 2.66 18.68 13.71
C GLN A 91 1.15 18.93 13.62
N LEU A 92 0.44 18.26 12.70
CA LEU A 92 -1.00 18.35 12.57
C LEU A 92 -1.72 17.85 13.84
N ARG A 93 -1.22 16.77 14.46
CA ARG A 93 -1.74 16.27 15.74
C ARG A 93 -1.60 17.31 16.85
N LYS A 94 -0.44 17.97 16.95
CA LYS A 94 -0.21 19.05 17.93
C LYS A 94 -1.16 20.23 17.69
N GLN A 95 -1.36 20.64 16.43
CA GLN A 95 -2.30 21.70 16.08
C GLN A 95 -3.75 21.35 16.44
N LEU A 96 -4.19 20.12 16.12
CA LEU A 96 -5.51 19.64 16.49
C LEU A 96 -5.70 19.64 18.02
N GLN A 97 -4.72 19.15 18.76
CA GLN A 97 -4.77 19.14 20.22
C GLN A 97 -4.84 20.56 20.82
N HIS A 98 -4.13 21.51 20.21
CA HIS A 98 -4.22 22.91 20.60
C HIS A 98 -5.62 23.49 20.37
N LEU A 99 -6.23 23.23 19.21
CA LEU A 99 -7.60 23.68 18.90
C LEU A 99 -8.63 23.07 19.84
N ILE A 100 -8.53 21.78 20.15
CA ILE A 100 -9.40 21.10 21.13
C ILE A 100 -9.26 21.77 22.50
N SER A 101 -8.03 22.01 22.96
CA SER A 101 -7.78 22.66 24.26
C SER A 101 -8.38 24.06 24.32
N LEU A 102 -8.28 24.82 23.22
CA LEU A 102 -8.88 26.15 23.10
C LEU A 102 -10.41 26.07 23.14
N GLN A 103 -10.99 25.12 22.41
CA GLN A 103 -12.44 24.89 22.40
C GLN A 103 -12.95 24.49 23.79
N ASP A 104 -12.26 23.60 24.50
CA ASP A 104 -12.61 23.18 25.86
C ASP A 104 -12.55 24.35 26.85
N ALA A 105 -11.54 25.22 26.72
CA ALA A 105 -11.44 26.44 27.53
C ALA A 105 -12.64 27.38 27.28
N GLN A 106 -13.00 27.61 26.01
CA GLN A 106 -14.16 28.42 25.63
C GLN A 106 -15.48 27.81 26.15
N ILE A 107 -15.67 26.51 25.98
CA ILE A 107 -16.86 25.80 26.48
C ILE A 107 -16.93 25.92 28.01
N SER A 108 -15.81 25.76 28.72
CA SER A 108 -15.76 25.91 30.17
C SER A 108 -16.13 27.32 30.63
N GLU A 109 -15.71 28.35 29.90
CA GLU A 109 -16.06 29.74 30.19
C GLU A 109 -17.55 30.00 29.98
N VAL A 110 -18.11 29.59 28.83
CA VAL A 110 -19.55 29.72 28.55
C VAL A 110 -20.38 28.95 29.58
N ALA A 111 -19.97 27.74 29.95
CA ALA A 111 -20.63 26.95 30.99
C ALA A 111 -20.64 27.69 32.34
N LYS A 112 -19.52 28.33 32.73
CA LYS A 112 -19.46 29.16 33.95
C LYS A 112 -20.41 30.36 33.85
N MET A 113 -20.49 31.02 32.70
CA MET A 113 -21.41 32.14 32.49
C MET A 113 -22.88 31.70 32.61
N LEU A 114 -23.26 30.61 31.94
CA LEU A 114 -24.62 30.05 32.02
C LEU A 114 -24.98 29.63 33.45
N TYR A 115 -24.04 29.00 34.17
CA TYR A 115 -24.21 28.64 35.58
C TYR A 115 -24.47 29.87 36.46
N GLN A 116 -23.68 30.94 36.27
CA GLN A 116 -23.83 32.20 37.03
C GLN A 116 -25.18 32.89 36.78
N GLN A 117 -25.74 32.75 35.57
CA GLN A 117 -27.06 33.29 35.21
C GLN A 117 -28.23 32.36 35.58
N GLY A 118 -27.97 31.20 36.18
CA GLY A 118 -29.00 30.22 36.54
C GLY A 118 -29.53 29.38 35.37
N LEU A 119 -28.89 29.44 34.20
CA LEU A 119 -29.25 28.70 32.98
C LEU A 119 -28.53 27.34 32.92
N THR A 120 -28.55 26.58 34.02
CA THR A 120 -27.77 25.34 34.16
C THR A 120 -28.22 24.21 33.22
N GLU A 121 -29.50 24.16 32.87
CA GLU A 121 -30.05 23.17 31.93
C GLU A 121 -29.47 23.31 30.53
N LEU A 122 -29.04 24.52 30.14
CA LEU A 122 -28.50 24.84 28.82
C LEU A 122 -27.00 24.48 28.67
N ILE A 123 -26.30 24.21 29.78
CA ILE A 123 -24.85 23.90 29.78
C ILE A 123 -24.54 22.62 28.98
N HIS A 124 -25.47 21.65 28.99
CA HIS A 124 -25.32 20.38 28.29
C HIS A 124 -25.86 20.41 26.85
N SER A 125 -26.49 21.51 26.45
CA SER A 125 -27.01 21.72 25.10
C SER A 125 -25.88 22.06 24.13
N SER A 126 -26.09 21.80 22.84
CA SER A 126 -25.12 22.17 21.80
C SER A 126 -24.95 23.70 21.72
N PRO A 127 -23.79 24.24 21.31
CA PRO A 127 -23.62 25.70 21.18
C PRO A 127 -24.68 26.37 20.28
N SER A 128 -25.14 25.69 19.22
CA SER A 128 -26.21 26.19 18.36
C SER A 128 -27.57 26.26 19.07
N GLU A 129 -27.87 25.28 19.92
CA GLU A 129 -29.09 25.26 20.74
C GLU A 129 -29.03 26.30 21.86
N GLN A 130 -27.86 26.48 22.50
CA GLN A 130 -27.62 27.54 23.46
C GLN A 130 -27.92 28.92 22.86
N VAL A 131 -27.40 29.18 21.65
CA VAL A 131 -27.64 30.43 20.93
C VAL A 131 -29.11 30.59 20.54
N ALA A 132 -29.76 29.54 20.05
CA ALA A 132 -31.16 29.59 19.65
C ALA A 132 -32.09 29.91 20.84
N TYR A 133 -31.83 29.30 22.00
CA TYR A 133 -32.57 29.58 23.23
C TYR A 133 -32.43 31.04 23.66
N LEU A 134 -31.18 31.54 23.72
CA LEU A 134 -30.90 32.93 24.13
C LEU A 134 -31.52 33.96 23.17
N LEU A 135 -31.56 33.67 21.87
CA LEU A 135 -32.22 34.55 20.89
C LEU A 135 -33.74 34.56 21.08
N ALA A 136 -34.37 33.40 21.28
CA ALA A 136 -35.82 33.31 21.49
C ALA A 136 -36.26 33.98 22.81
N GLU A 137 -35.46 33.85 23.86
CA GLU A 137 -35.70 34.52 25.14
C GLU A 137 -35.53 36.04 25.02
N ARG A 138 -34.48 36.51 24.32
CA ARG A 138 -34.29 37.94 24.03
C ARG A 138 -35.49 38.53 23.30
N ASP A 139 -36.01 37.85 22.29
CA ASP A 139 -37.17 38.33 21.52
C ASP A 139 -38.43 38.38 22.39
N SER A 140 -38.64 37.37 23.24
CA SER A 140 -39.75 37.36 24.21
C SER A 140 -39.65 38.53 25.20
N LEU A 141 -38.45 38.84 25.70
CA LEU A 141 -38.22 39.96 26.62
C LEU A 141 -38.39 41.32 25.95
N LEU A 142 -38.00 41.47 24.68
CA LEU A 142 -38.20 42.68 23.90
C LEU A 142 -39.69 42.93 23.62
N GLU A 143 -40.46 41.89 23.27
CA GLU A 143 -41.91 41.99 23.10
C GLU A 143 -42.62 42.43 24.39
N THR A 144 -42.15 41.99 25.57
CA THR A 144 -42.73 42.43 26.85
C THR A 144 -42.34 43.85 27.27
N ASN A 145 -41.26 44.41 26.73
CA ASN A 145 -40.80 45.78 27.03
C ASN A 145 -41.35 46.85 26.07
N GLU A 146 -41.91 46.47 24.91
CA GLU A 146 -42.49 47.43 23.96
C GLU A 146 -43.86 48.01 24.37
N ASP A 147 -44.43 47.64 25.52
CA ASP A 147 -45.67 48.24 26.05
C ASP A 147 -45.61 48.64 27.55
N PRO A 148 -45.06 49.82 27.87
CA PRO A 148 -45.52 50.58 29.04
C PRO A 148 -46.07 51.98 28.69
N SER A 149 -46.24 52.33 27.41
CA SER A 149 -46.64 53.70 27.00
C SER A 149 -48.08 53.84 26.49
N LYS A 150 -48.94 52.83 26.67
CA LYS A 150 -50.35 52.88 26.23
C LYS A 150 -51.38 52.48 27.29
N LEU A 151 -51.12 52.71 28.57
CA LEU A 151 -52.17 52.71 29.60
C LEU A 151 -51.83 53.70 30.72
N SER A 152 -52.12 54.99 30.52
CA SER A 152 -52.47 55.87 31.64
C SER A 152 -53.18 57.11 31.10
N GLY A 153 -54.51 57.05 31.08
CA GLY A 153 -55.40 58.17 30.92
C GLY A 153 -56.16 58.39 32.22
N ASP A 154 -55.75 59.45 32.92
CA ASP A 154 -56.54 60.35 33.77
C ASP A 154 -56.97 59.97 35.21
N GLY A 155 -56.71 60.90 36.15
CA GLY A 155 -57.67 61.23 37.22
C GLY A 155 -57.41 60.88 38.70
N ASN A 156 -56.58 61.70 39.37
CA ASN A 156 -56.83 62.37 40.69
C ASN A 156 -56.47 61.73 42.07
N LEU A 157 -55.62 62.48 42.83
CA LEU A 157 -55.46 62.71 44.30
C LEU A 157 -55.73 61.54 45.30
N GLN A 158 -54.90 61.19 46.30
CA GLN A 158 -54.40 62.03 47.39
C GLN A 158 -53.42 61.27 48.36
N SER A 159 -52.35 61.94 48.78
CA SER A 159 -51.60 61.89 50.08
C SER A 159 -51.17 60.58 50.78
N SER A 160 -49.83 60.43 50.84
CA SER A 160 -48.98 60.17 52.03
C SER A 160 -49.11 58.90 52.90
N SER A 161 -47.96 58.21 53.01
CA SER A 161 -47.26 57.79 54.24
C SER A 161 -47.11 56.27 54.44
N GLY A 162 -45.92 55.86 54.88
CA GLY A 162 -45.75 54.69 55.74
C GLY A 162 -45.09 53.44 55.13
N THR A 163 -43.78 53.38 55.29
CA THR A 163 -42.94 52.24 55.73
C THR A 163 -43.54 50.82 55.85
N GLN A 164 -42.69 49.85 55.47
CA GLN A 164 -42.45 48.52 56.07
C GLN A 164 -43.13 47.24 55.52
N ALA A 165 -42.23 46.31 55.18
CA ALA A 165 -42.17 44.92 55.64
C ALA A 165 -43.03 43.81 54.98
N VAL A 166 -42.28 42.87 54.37
CA VAL A 166 -42.31 41.40 54.57
C VAL A 166 -43.69 40.74 54.70
N ASN A 167 -44.06 39.85 53.76
CA ASN A 167 -44.18 38.42 54.04
C ASN A 167 -44.61 37.58 52.83
N ALA A 168 -44.02 36.40 52.80
CA ALA A 168 -44.37 35.27 51.96
C ALA A 168 -45.75 34.69 52.34
N ALA A 169 -46.50 34.26 51.34
CA ALA A 169 -47.50 33.21 51.51
C ALA A 169 -47.62 32.39 50.23
N VAL A 170 -47.19 31.15 50.37
CA VAL A 170 -47.42 29.99 49.52
C VAL A 170 -48.92 29.81 49.25
N CYS A 171 -49.29 29.55 47.99
CA CYS A 171 -50.45 28.73 47.63
C CYS A 171 -50.18 28.03 46.28
N GLN A 172 -49.83 26.76 46.35
CA GLN A 172 -49.90 25.81 45.25
C GLN A 172 -51.37 25.50 44.95
N SER A 173 -51.76 25.38 43.67
CA SER A 173 -52.63 24.30 43.19
C SER A 173 -52.83 24.37 41.67
N THR A 174 -52.34 23.31 41.04
CA THR A 174 -52.69 22.69 39.75
C THR A 174 -53.82 23.30 38.92
N HIS A 175 -53.51 23.68 37.67
CA HIS A 175 -54.36 23.35 36.51
C HIS A 175 -53.51 23.15 35.25
N LYS A 176 -53.62 21.94 34.68
CA LYS A 176 -53.21 21.63 33.31
C LYS A 176 -53.96 22.53 32.33
N ARG A 177 -53.24 23.33 31.54
CA ARG A 177 -53.70 23.73 30.21
C ARG A 177 -52.50 24.06 29.33
N ALA A 178 -52.31 23.25 28.29
CA ALA A 178 -51.38 23.55 27.20
C ALA A 178 -51.70 24.94 26.62
N PRO A 179 -50.72 25.84 26.43
CA PRO A 179 -50.96 27.09 25.71
C PRO A 179 -51.15 26.77 24.23
N GLN A 180 -52.40 26.84 23.75
CA GLN A 180 -52.77 26.80 22.33
C GLN A 180 -52.33 28.08 21.58
N HIS A 181 -51.20 28.68 21.94
CA HIS A 181 -50.65 29.90 21.34
C HIS A 181 -49.52 29.60 20.33
N LEU A 182 -49.42 28.37 19.80
CA LEU A 182 -48.46 28.05 18.73
C LEU A 182 -49.06 28.09 17.31
N GLN A 183 -50.38 28.23 17.15
CA GLN A 183 -51.01 28.13 15.81
C GLN A 183 -51.22 29.46 15.10
N ASN A 184 -51.15 30.60 15.80
CA ASN A 184 -51.53 31.91 15.25
C ASN A 184 -50.34 32.84 14.95
N ALA A 185 -49.12 32.49 15.35
CA ALA A 185 -47.93 33.31 15.12
C ALA A 185 -47.44 33.23 13.65
N TRP A 186 -47.42 32.03 13.07
CA TRP A 186 -46.91 31.78 11.72
C TRP A 186 -47.77 32.36 10.59
N LYS A 187 -49.07 32.62 10.83
CA LYS A 187 -49.99 33.23 9.84
C LYS A 187 -49.92 34.76 9.75
N ARG A 188 -49.29 35.43 10.72
CA ARG A 188 -49.14 36.90 10.72
C ARG A 188 -47.92 37.40 9.93
N LEU A 189 -47.01 36.51 9.55
CA LEU A 189 -45.76 36.87 8.86
C LEU A 189 -45.91 37.07 7.33
N PHE A 190 -46.99 36.59 6.70
CA PHE A 190 -47.16 36.68 5.23
C PHE A 190 -48.52 37.24 4.77
N GLY A 191 -49.30 37.86 5.65
CA GLY A 191 -50.59 38.47 5.31
C GLY A 191 -50.43 39.92 4.84
N PHE A 192 -50.53 40.15 3.53
CA PHE A 192 -50.72 41.47 2.91
C PHE A 192 -51.86 42.23 3.58
N HIS A 193 -51.55 43.32 4.30
CA HIS A 193 -52.55 44.30 4.72
C HIS A 193 -52.80 45.26 3.55
N SER A 194 -53.71 44.85 2.67
CA SER A 194 -54.47 45.81 1.88
C SER A 194 -55.56 46.41 2.79
N ARG A 195 -55.49 47.71 3.04
CA ARG A 195 -56.53 48.70 2.65
C ARG A 195 -56.49 49.98 3.52
N HIS A 196 -57.00 51.02 2.86
CA HIS A 196 -57.71 52.19 3.39
C HIS A 196 -56.91 53.47 3.62
N ALA A 197 -56.97 54.30 2.58
CA ALA A 197 -57.00 55.74 2.68
C ALA A 197 -58.02 56.18 3.74
N PHE A 198 -57.55 56.92 4.74
CA PHE A 198 -58.34 57.83 5.56
C PHE A 198 -57.53 59.11 5.73
N MET A 199 -57.92 60.17 5.03
CA MET A 199 -57.59 61.56 5.40
C MET A 199 -58.39 61.91 6.67
N PRO A 200 -57.86 62.71 7.60
CA PRO A 200 -58.19 64.16 7.62
C PRO A 200 -57.11 65.02 8.33
N PRO A 201 -57.39 66.27 8.73
CA PRO A 201 -57.71 67.47 7.97
C PRO A 201 -56.53 68.47 7.99
N GLU A 202 -56.58 69.45 7.09
CA GLU A 202 -55.59 70.52 6.97
C GLU A 202 -55.48 71.43 8.21
N ALA A 203 -54.26 71.96 8.37
CA ALA A 203 -53.82 73.06 9.22
C ALA A 203 -53.62 72.77 10.72
N THR A 204 -52.38 72.43 11.11
CA THR A 204 -51.47 73.30 11.89
C THR A 204 -50.10 72.60 12.08
N SER A 205 -48.99 73.33 11.87
CA SER A 205 -47.57 72.97 12.08
C SER A 205 -46.78 72.38 10.89
N LEU A 206 -46.48 73.24 9.91
CA LEU A 206 -45.48 73.00 8.85
C LEU A 206 -44.07 72.69 9.40
N ALA A 207 -43.77 73.05 10.66
CA ALA A 207 -42.46 72.83 11.27
C ALA A 207 -42.23 71.38 11.76
N GLY A 208 -43.28 70.68 12.22
CA GLY A 208 -43.16 69.30 12.72
C GLY A 208 -43.04 68.25 11.60
N GLN A 209 -43.70 68.50 10.47
CA GLN A 209 -43.68 67.60 9.30
C GLN A 209 -42.32 67.62 8.57
N ALA A 210 -41.69 68.80 8.50
CA ALA A 210 -40.32 68.95 8.00
C ALA A 210 -39.30 68.18 8.85
N CYS A 211 -39.40 68.27 10.19
CA CYS A 211 -38.52 67.53 11.10
C CYS A 211 -38.70 66.00 11.01
N SER A 212 -39.90 65.51 10.72
CA SER A 212 -40.17 64.08 10.50
C SER A 212 -39.60 63.57 9.19
N LEU A 213 -39.75 64.34 8.10
CA LEU A 213 -39.20 63.99 6.79
C LEU A 213 -37.67 64.04 6.79
N GLU A 214 -37.07 65.03 7.45
CA GLU A 214 -35.62 65.15 7.59
C GLU A 214 -35.02 63.93 8.32
N LYS A 215 -35.66 63.46 9.40
CA LYS A 215 -35.26 62.23 10.10
C LYS A 215 -35.39 60.98 9.23
N GLN A 216 -36.37 60.93 8.33
CA GLN A 216 -36.54 59.84 7.37
C GLN A 216 -35.46 59.89 6.28
N CYS A 217 -35.16 61.07 5.73
CA CYS A 217 -34.08 61.27 4.77
C CYS A 217 -32.74 60.83 5.37
N SER A 218 -32.41 61.26 6.60
CA SER A 218 -31.16 60.84 7.26
C SER A 218 -31.10 59.35 7.59
N ARG A 219 -32.23 58.64 7.72
CA ARG A 219 -32.24 57.17 7.86
C ARG A 219 -31.97 56.51 6.52
N LEU A 220 -32.65 56.95 5.46
CA LEU A 220 -32.48 56.43 4.11
C LEU A 220 -31.05 56.68 3.58
N GLU A 221 -30.47 57.85 3.84
CA GLU A 221 -29.07 58.14 3.51
C GLU A 221 -28.12 57.14 4.14
N ARG A 222 -28.29 56.85 5.45
CA ARG A 222 -27.47 55.86 6.15
C ARG A 222 -27.65 54.45 5.60
N ASP A 223 -28.87 54.06 5.26
CA ASP A 223 -29.16 52.75 4.69
C ASP A 223 -28.55 52.60 3.29
N VAL A 224 -28.58 53.67 2.48
CA VAL A 224 -27.92 53.72 1.16
C VAL A 224 -26.40 53.69 1.30
N GLU A 225 -25.82 54.40 2.26
CA GLU A 225 -24.39 54.36 2.55
C GLU A 225 -23.94 52.97 3.01
N GLU A 226 -24.69 52.34 3.90
CA GLU A 226 -24.42 50.98 4.37
C GLU A 226 -24.58 49.95 3.24
N GLY A 227 -25.62 50.09 2.40
CA GLY A 227 -25.81 49.28 1.20
C GLY A 227 -24.63 49.42 0.22
N SER A 228 -24.17 50.66 0.00
CA SER A 228 -23.01 50.96 -0.85
C SER A 228 -21.72 50.34 -0.29
N ARG A 229 -21.53 50.39 1.03
CA ARG A 229 -20.38 49.76 1.71
C ARG A 229 -20.39 48.24 1.56
N ARG A 230 -21.54 47.60 1.79
CA ARG A 230 -21.70 46.14 1.62
C ARG A 230 -21.47 45.71 0.18
N LEU A 231 -22.01 46.47 -0.78
CA LEU A 231 -21.79 46.21 -2.21
C LEU A 231 -20.32 46.32 -2.59
N ALA A 232 -19.62 47.35 -2.09
CA ALA A 232 -18.18 47.52 -2.32
C ALA A 232 -17.36 46.35 -1.73
N MET A 233 -17.72 45.87 -0.54
CA MET A 233 -17.07 44.70 0.06
C MET A 233 -17.35 43.42 -0.73
N SER A 234 -18.58 43.21 -1.18
CA SER A 234 -18.94 42.08 -2.04
C SER A 234 -18.15 42.10 -3.35
N HIS A 235 -18.02 43.25 -4.01
CA HIS A 235 -17.20 43.37 -5.22
C HIS A 235 -15.70 43.11 -4.98
N LYS A 236 -15.18 43.46 -3.79
CA LYS A 236 -13.80 43.10 -3.41
C LYS A 236 -13.66 41.59 -3.25
N GLU A 237 -14.62 40.95 -2.59
CA GLU A 237 -14.57 39.49 -2.37
C GLU A 237 -14.75 38.70 -3.67
N ILE A 238 -15.65 39.12 -4.56
CA ILE A 238 -15.80 38.51 -5.89
C ILE A 238 -14.46 38.55 -6.62
N ARG A 239 -13.78 39.71 -6.64
CA ARG A 239 -12.47 39.82 -7.29
C ARG A 239 -11.44 38.91 -6.65
N ARG A 240 -11.35 38.89 -5.32
CA ARG A 240 -10.41 38.03 -4.58
C ARG A 240 -10.62 36.55 -4.93
N LEU A 241 -11.87 36.09 -4.96
CA LEU A 241 -12.22 34.72 -5.31
C LEU A 241 -11.95 34.42 -6.79
N THR A 242 -12.16 35.38 -7.69
CA THR A 242 -11.77 35.25 -9.11
C THR A 242 -10.26 35.06 -9.25
N ASP A 243 -9.45 35.89 -8.59
CA ASP A 243 -7.99 35.80 -8.63
C ASP A 243 -7.51 34.46 -8.05
N GLU A 244 -8.12 33.99 -6.96
CA GLU A 244 -7.82 32.70 -6.33
C GLU A 244 -8.17 31.53 -7.27
N LEU A 245 -9.34 31.57 -7.92
CA LEU A 245 -9.75 30.57 -8.90
C LEU A 245 -8.82 30.53 -10.12
N GLU A 246 -8.41 31.69 -10.64
CA GLU A 246 -7.44 31.77 -11.74
C GLU A 246 -6.07 31.18 -11.32
N SER A 247 -5.61 31.45 -10.09
CA SER A 247 -4.37 30.87 -9.57
C SER A 247 -4.45 29.34 -9.42
N ALA A 248 -5.60 28.82 -8.99
CA ALA A 248 -5.84 27.38 -8.91
C ALA A 248 -5.85 26.74 -10.31
N HIS A 249 -6.45 27.39 -11.30
CA HIS A 249 -6.41 26.90 -12.69
C HIS A 249 -5.01 26.93 -13.28
N LEU A 250 -4.21 27.96 -13.00
CA LEU A 250 -2.82 28.03 -13.47
C LEU A 250 -1.96 26.93 -12.86
N THR A 251 -2.11 26.67 -11.56
CA THR A 251 -1.39 25.58 -10.89
C THR A 251 -1.83 24.20 -11.41
N GLN A 252 -3.12 23.95 -11.58
CA GLN A 252 -3.62 22.73 -12.21
C GLN A 252 -3.01 22.53 -13.60
N LYS A 253 -3.05 23.56 -14.45
CA LYS A 253 -2.49 23.51 -15.80
C LYS A 253 -0.98 23.28 -15.81
N ALA A 254 -0.27 23.76 -14.78
CA ALA A 254 1.16 23.56 -14.64
C ALA A 254 1.52 22.10 -14.35
N TYR A 255 0.71 21.35 -13.58
CA TYR A 255 0.96 19.95 -13.19
C TYR A 255 0.32 18.89 -14.10
N GLU A 256 -0.62 19.29 -14.95
CA GLU A 256 -1.26 18.41 -15.94
C GLU A 256 -0.26 17.67 -16.88
N PRO A 257 0.81 18.29 -17.43
CA PRO A 257 1.73 17.57 -18.31
C PRO A 257 2.57 16.52 -17.59
N GLU A 258 2.99 16.76 -16.35
CA GLU A 258 3.68 15.75 -15.54
C GLU A 258 2.75 14.57 -15.24
N LEU A 259 1.49 14.83 -14.91
CA LEU A 259 0.49 13.79 -14.69
C LEU A 259 0.26 12.96 -15.97
N GLN A 260 0.16 13.61 -17.13
CA GLN A 260 0.00 12.92 -18.40
C GLN A 260 1.24 12.07 -18.76
N THR A 261 2.43 12.57 -18.47
CA THR A 261 3.69 11.85 -18.69
C THR A 261 3.78 10.62 -17.78
N ALA A 262 3.46 10.78 -16.50
CA ALA A 262 3.42 9.67 -15.54
C ALA A 262 2.39 8.60 -15.95
N GLN A 263 1.23 9.02 -16.48
CA GLN A 263 0.22 8.09 -16.98
C GLN A 263 0.73 7.28 -18.19
N GLN A 264 1.44 7.91 -19.12
CA GLN A 264 2.05 7.22 -20.26
C GLN A 264 3.14 6.21 -19.82
N GLU A 265 3.94 6.55 -18.83
CA GLU A 265 4.95 5.65 -18.27
C GLU A 265 4.30 4.42 -17.61
N VAL A 266 3.21 4.61 -16.86
CA VAL A 266 2.44 3.51 -16.27
C VAL A 266 1.90 2.58 -17.36
N ASP A 267 1.37 3.13 -18.46
CA ASP A 267 0.85 2.33 -19.56
C ASP A 267 1.99 1.55 -20.27
N HIS A 268 3.15 2.18 -20.47
CA HIS A 268 4.32 1.51 -21.04
C HIS A 268 4.82 0.36 -20.16
N LEU A 269 4.94 0.58 -18.84
CA LEU A 269 5.36 -0.45 -17.89
C LEU A 269 4.37 -1.61 -17.83
N ARG A 270 3.06 -1.35 -17.98
CA ARG A 270 2.05 -2.41 -18.07
C ARG A 270 2.28 -3.30 -19.28
N GLU A 271 2.60 -2.72 -20.44
CA GLU A 271 2.91 -3.48 -21.65
C GLU A 271 4.20 -4.30 -21.50
N GLU A 272 5.24 -3.73 -20.90
CA GLU A 272 6.51 -4.41 -20.65
C GLU A 272 6.34 -5.61 -19.71
N VAL A 273 5.57 -5.43 -18.63
CA VAL A 273 5.22 -6.51 -17.69
C VAL A 273 4.48 -7.64 -18.41
N GLU A 274 3.53 -7.32 -19.29
CA GLU A 274 2.81 -8.33 -20.08
C GLU A 274 3.72 -9.05 -21.08
N HIS A 275 4.68 -8.36 -21.68
CA HIS A 275 5.68 -8.97 -22.55
C HIS A 275 6.61 -9.92 -21.77
N LEU A 276 7.10 -9.49 -20.61
CA LEU A 276 7.95 -10.30 -19.73
C LEU A 276 7.23 -11.56 -19.25
N LYS A 277 5.98 -11.44 -18.79
CA LYS A 277 5.16 -12.61 -18.42
C LYS A 277 5.05 -13.62 -19.55
N LYS A 278 4.79 -13.17 -20.78
CA LYS A 278 4.69 -14.06 -21.95
C LYS A 278 6.01 -14.78 -22.22
N TYR A 279 7.13 -14.06 -22.13
CA TYR A 279 8.46 -14.62 -22.31
C TYR A 279 8.80 -15.65 -21.23
N GLU A 280 8.62 -15.31 -19.95
CA GLU A 280 8.85 -16.21 -18.82
C GLU A 280 7.98 -17.47 -18.91
N MET A 281 6.70 -17.33 -19.24
CA MET A 281 5.82 -18.48 -19.46
C MET A 281 6.29 -19.37 -20.63
N ALA A 282 6.92 -18.80 -21.65
CA ALA A 282 7.48 -19.57 -22.77
C ALA A 282 8.73 -20.36 -22.34
N GLU A 283 9.65 -19.73 -21.60
CA GLU A 283 10.85 -20.39 -21.09
C GLU A 283 10.52 -21.47 -20.04
N LEU A 284 9.56 -21.20 -19.15
CA LEU A 284 9.04 -22.21 -18.21
C LEU A 284 8.45 -23.43 -18.92
N ARG A 285 7.79 -23.22 -20.05
CA ARG A 285 7.24 -24.34 -20.84
C ARG A 285 8.36 -25.16 -21.48
N LYS A 286 9.38 -24.52 -22.07
CA LYS A 286 10.54 -25.22 -22.67
C LYS A 286 11.29 -26.04 -21.62
N THR A 287 11.55 -25.46 -20.45
CA THR A 287 12.25 -26.15 -19.36
C THR A 287 11.43 -27.33 -18.83
N LYS A 288 10.10 -27.17 -18.70
CA LYS A 288 9.20 -28.26 -18.34
C LYS A 288 9.24 -29.40 -19.36
N GLU A 289 9.15 -29.09 -20.66
CA GLU A 289 9.22 -30.10 -21.73
C GLU A 289 10.56 -30.86 -21.73
N LEU A 290 11.68 -30.17 -21.49
CA LEU A 290 12.99 -30.82 -21.36
C LEU A 290 13.05 -31.72 -20.13
N ASN A 291 12.51 -31.27 -18.99
CA ASN A 291 12.44 -32.08 -17.78
C ASN A 291 11.59 -33.33 -17.99
N ASP A 292 10.42 -33.18 -18.61
CA ASP A 292 9.55 -34.31 -18.97
C ASP A 292 10.31 -35.31 -19.86
N ARG A 293 11.10 -34.86 -20.85
CA ARG A 293 11.93 -35.75 -21.68
C ARG A 293 12.97 -36.51 -20.86
N LEU A 294 13.68 -35.83 -19.97
CA LEU A 294 14.67 -36.46 -19.10
C LEU A 294 14.02 -37.49 -18.17
N ASP A 295 12.82 -37.22 -17.64
CA ASP A 295 12.07 -38.17 -16.82
C ASP A 295 11.64 -39.43 -17.59
N HIS A 296 11.33 -39.30 -18.88
CA HIS A 296 11.10 -40.47 -19.75
C HIS A 296 12.39 -41.27 -19.94
N GLU A 297 13.52 -40.62 -20.18
CA GLU A 297 14.81 -41.26 -20.39
C GLU A 297 15.31 -41.96 -19.11
N ILE A 298 15.19 -41.32 -17.94
CA ILE A 298 15.48 -41.92 -16.63
C ILE A 298 14.64 -43.17 -16.41
N ARG A 299 13.34 -43.14 -16.74
CA ARG A 299 12.47 -44.33 -16.64
C ARG A 299 12.91 -45.44 -17.58
N ALA A 300 13.26 -45.11 -18.82
CA ALA A 300 13.76 -46.08 -19.79
C ALA A 300 15.09 -46.72 -19.34
N LEU A 301 16.03 -45.91 -18.86
CA LEU A 301 17.31 -46.38 -18.31
C LEU A 301 17.10 -47.26 -17.08
N ARG A 302 16.24 -46.87 -16.13
CA ARG A 302 15.87 -47.70 -14.97
C ARG A 302 15.27 -49.04 -15.39
N ASN A 303 14.41 -49.07 -16.42
CA ASN A 303 13.91 -50.31 -16.99
C ASN A 303 15.04 -51.17 -17.57
N ARG A 304 15.94 -50.56 -18.35
CA ARG A 304 17.06 -51.27 -18.96
C ARG A 304 18.01 -51.88 -17.93
N VAL A 305 18.32 -51.15 -16.86
CA VAL A 305 19.12 -51.66 -15.74
C VAL A 305 18.44 -52.89 -15.12
N ARG A 306 17.14 -52.83 -14.83
CA ARG A 306 16.40 -54.00 -14.32
C ARG A 306 16.47 -55.22 -15.25
N PHE A 307 16.38 -55.01 -16.56
CA PHE A 307 16.53 -56.10 -17.54
C PHE A 307 17.93 -56.70 -17.51
N LEU A 308 18.97 -55.85 -17.49
CA LEU A 308 20.36 -56.30 -17.42
C LEU A 308 20.66 -57.02 -16.09
N ASP A 309 20.11 -56.56 -14.98
CA ASP A 309 20.23 -57.24 -13.69
C ASP A 309 19.56 -58.62 -13.71
N ALA A 310 18.39 -58.74 -14.35
CA ALA A 310 17.72 -60.04 -14.51
C ALA A 310 18.54 -61.00 -15.40
N GLU A 311 19.10 -60.51 -16.50
CA GLU A 311 19.97 -61.29 -17.40
C GLU A 311 21.25 -61.72 -16.68
N LYS A 312 21.91 -60.81 -15.95
CA LYS A 312 23.07 -61.10 -15.11
C LYS A 312 22.75 -62.20 -14.09
N ASN A 313 21.63 -62.08 -13.38
CA ASN A 313 21.23 -63.08 -12.38
C ASN A 313 20.96 -64.45 -13.01
N ALA A 314 20.35 -64.50 -14.20
CA ALA A 314 20.12 -65.75 -14.93
C ALA A 314 21.44 -66.41 -15.37
N VAL A 315 22.36 -65.64 -15.93
CA VAL A 315 23.72 -66.13 -16.29
C VAL A 315 24.47 -66.59 -15.04
N GLN A 316 24.33 -65.87 -13.93
CA GLN A 316 24.99 -66.25 -12.69
C GLN A 316 24.44 -67.57 -12.11
N GLN A 317 23.14 -67.83 -12.27
CA GLN A 317 22.53 -69.12 -11.92
C GLN A 317 23.03 -70.27 -12.82
N THR A 318 23.13 -70.06 -14.14
CA THR A 318 23.64 -71.11 -15.04
C THR A 318 25.10 -71.42 -14.78
N VAL A 319 25.93 -70.41 -14.48
CA VAL A 319 27.33 -70.61 -14.06
C VAL A 319 27.41 -71.41 -12.77
N ALA A 320 26.59 -71.11 -11.77
CA ALA A 320 26.56 -71.87 -10.52
C ALA A 320 26.17 -73.34 -10.75
N SER A 321 25.14 -73.60 -11.58
CA SER A 321 24.74 -74.97 -11.94
C SER A 321 25.85 -75.73 -12.66
N LEU A 322 26.55 -75.09 -13.61
CA LEU A 322 27.68 -75.71 -14.31
C LEU A 322 28.87 -75.97 -13.38
N GLN A 323 29.12 -75.07 -12.42
CA GLN A 323 30.15 -75.29 -11.40
C GLN A 323 29.85 -76.52 -10.54
N GLU A 324 28.59 -76.70 -10.11
CA GLU A 324 28.16 -77.90 -9.38
C GLU A 324 28.34 -79.17 -10.23
N GLU A 325 27.96 -79.16 -11.51
CA GLU A 325 28.17 -80.29 -12.42
C GLU A 325 29.66 -80.62 -12.61
N VAL A 326 30.52 -79.61 -12.77
CA VAL A 326 31.97 -79.80 -12.92
C VAL A 326 32.58 -80.43 -11.65
N GLU A 327 32.18 -79.98 -10.46
CA GLU A 327 32.67 -80.57 -9.21
C GLU A 327 32.16 -82.01 -9.02
N LYS A 328 30.93 -82.31 -9.45
CA LYS A 328 30.40 -83.67 -9.45
C LYS A 328 31.18 -84.59 -10.39
N LEU A 329 31.43 -84.16 -11.63
CA LEU A 329 32.22 -84.91 -12.62
C LEU A 329 33.67 -85.13 -12.16
N LYS A 330 34.30 -84.15 -11.52
CA LYS A 330 35.63 -84.33 -10.91
C LYS A 330 35.62 -85.39 -9.81
N SER A 331 34.58 -85.41 -8.98
CA SER A 331 34.41 -86.39 -7.92
C SER A 331 34.25 -87.80 -8.49
N GLU A 332 33.41 -87.97 -9.52
CA GLU A 332 33.23 -89.23 -10.25
C GLU A 332 34.52 -89.69 -10.94
N GLN A 333 35.33 -88.77 -11.45
CA GLN A 333 36.62 -89.07 -12.08
C GLN A 333 37.70 -89.50 -11.06
N GLN A 334 37.69 -88.95 -9.84
CA GLN A 334 38.54 -89.40 -8.74
C GLN A 334 38.15 -90.79 -8.20
N GLU A 335 36.84 -91.12 -8.15
CA GLU A 335 36.38 -92.46 -7.81
C GLU A 335 36.73 -93.50 -8.90
N GLY A 336 36.72 -93.12 -10.18
CA GLY A 336 37.17 -93.99 -11.28
C GLY A 336 38.66 -94.35 -11.25
N GLN A 337 39.54 -93.42 -10.84
CA GLN A 337 40.98 -93.66 -10.75
C GLN A 337 41.40 -94.50 -9.52
N THR A 338 40.54 -94.61 -8.50
CA THR A 338 40.78 -95.50 -7.34
C THR A 338 40.25 -96.92 -7.55
N GLY A 339 39.44 -97.16 -8.59
CA GLY A 339 38.93 -98.49 -8.97
C GLY A 339 39.86 -99.34 -9.85
N GLU A 340 40.78 -98.73 -10.62
CA GLU A 340 41.70 -99.46 -11.53
C GLU A 340 43.00 -99.96 -10.86
N THR A 341 43.23 -99.67 -9.57
CA THR A 341 44.41 -100.17 -8.84
C THR A 341 44.16 -101.41 -7.98
N ASN A 342 43.00 -102.07 -8.09
CA ASN A 342 42.71 -103.26 -7.29
C ASN A 342 42.05 -104.41 -8.06
N VAL A 343 42.71 -104.91 -9.12
CA VAL A 343 42.60 -106.32 -9.50
C VAL A 343 43.98 -106.85 -9.92
N HIS A 344 44.55 -107.66 -9.01
CA HIS A 344 45.32 -108.91 -9.19
C HIS A 344 46.68 -108.97 -8.47
N PRO A 345 46.75 -109.55 -7.26
CA PRO A 345 47.93 -110.26 -6.82
C PRO A 345 47.83 -111.74 -7.18
N HIS A 346 48.90 -112.22 -7.81
CA HIS A 346 49.24 -113.62 -8.02
C HIS A 346 48.94 -114.50 -6.79
N LYS A 347 48.23 -115.61 -7.01
CA LYS A 347 48.36 -116.81 -6.19
C LYS A 347 49.38 -117.73 -6.87
N GLU A 348 50.55 -117.84 -6.26
CA GLU A 348 51.40 -119.03 -6.35
C GLU A 348 51.25 -119.82 -5.04
N THR A 349 51.46 -121.12 -5.21
CA THR A 349 51.28 -122.30 -4.35
C THR A 349 52.05 -122.28 -3.02
N ASP A 350 51.48 -122.89 -1.98
CA ASP A 350 52.07 -124.06 -1.29
C ASP A 350 51.08 -124.73 -0.32
N GLU A 351 51.07 -126.07 -0.39
CA GLU A 351 50.43 -127.14 0.42
C GLU A 351 48.89 -127.32 0.45
#